data_AF-A0A6A4JAA4-F1
#
_entry.id   AF-A0A6A4JAA4-F1
#
_cell.length_a   1.000
_cell.length_b   1.000
_cell.length_c   1.000
_cell.angle_alpha   90.00
_cell.angle_beta   90.00
_cell.angle_gamma   90.00
#
_symmetry.space_group_name_H-M   'P 1'
#
loop_
_entity.id
_entity.type
_entity.pdbx_description
1 polymer ?
#
loop_
_entity_poly.entity_id
_entity_poly.type
_entity_poly.pdbx_seq_one_letter_code
_entity_poly.pdbx_strand_id
1 'polypeptide(L)'
;MPVVLEVERIRSIVRNIIQFVTIRQFPPGDKSLPPLNKTRWWIPTAVKTLALINAANNASSPPLLEYTEFYNSALDHMDLMQDYFSWQTPQRPGQFSYCQYPFILSIVAKRIILTKDSEQQMILTARRSLVAKVARHQAPQIDIFFLNITVRRAYLVCDSLNEIAAKQKDLKKKLKVSFIGEPGLDMGGLTKEWFLLLIRQIFHPDYGMFVYHPHSRCYWFSTDQEGNLREYNLIGVLMGLAVYNSIILDLHFPSICYRKLLSPPVVPPVDTSGVGVVRNPTIEDLAEILPDVARGLKELLAYEGNVEEDMCMTFQVSLEEYSEIKTFMLKPGGDNVAVTNKNRQEYVKLYLDWVLNTAIYEQFRAFYLGFHSVCASNALIMLRAEEVEMLVCGSPTLDLNELRKVTEYDGYKPEQPLISDFWDVLISLDDDLKKKFLLFTTGSDRVPVGGMGEMTFKVTRTNQDPGNLPEAHTCFNQLVLPQYESKDMLREKLIIAISNAEGFGLE
;
A
#
# COMPACT_ATOMS: atom_id res chain seq x y z
N MET A 1 -13.63 29.92 -28.94
CA MET A 1 -12.50 29.10 -28.48
C MET A 1 -12.69 28.85 -26.99
N PRO A 2 -12.78 27.58 -26.54
CA PRO A 2 -12.78 27.31 -25.11
C PRO A 2 -11.44 27.78 -24.55
N VAL A 3 -11.48 28.57 -23.46
CA VAL A 3 -10.28 28.98 -22.73
C VAL A 3 -9.70 27.70 -22.14
N VAL A 4 -8.68 27.15 -22.79
CA VAL A 4 -7.90 26.05 -22.22
C VAL A 4 -7.23 26.60 -20.98
N LEU A 5 -7.57 26.07 -19.82
CA LEU A 5 -6.91 26.45 -18.57
C LEU A 5 -5.44 26.02 -18.65
N GLU A 6 -4.52 26.97 -18.68
CA GLU A 6 -3.07 26.70 -18.66
C GLU A 6 -2.70 25.99 -17.35
N VAL A 7 -2.07 24.81 -17.46
CA VAL A 7 -1.70 23.97 -16.31
C VAL A 7 -0.78 24.71 -15.34
N GLU A 8 0.20 25.48 -15.83
CA GLU A 8 1.07 26.29 -14.96
C GLU A 8 0.29 27.35 -14.17
N ARG A 9 -0.76 27.93 -14.76
CA ARG A 9 -1.57 28.93 -14.09
C ARG A 9 -2.40 28.32 -12.97
N ILE A 10 -3.01 27.15 -13.18
CA ILE A 10 -3.71 26.43 -12.11
C ILE A 10 -2.72 26.05 -11.00
N ARG A 11 -1.55 25.50 -11.36
CA ARG A 11 -0.49 25.14 -10.41
C ARG A 11 -0.07 26.33 -9.55
N SER A 12 0.14 27.49 -10.15
CA SER A 12 0.48 28.71 -9.41
C SER A 12 -0.64 29.14 -8.46
N ILE A 13 -1.91 29.05 -8.87
CA ILE A 13 -3.05 29.37 -8.01
C ILE A 13 -3.11 28.41 -6.82
N VAL A 14 -3.00 27.10 -7.05
CA VAL A 14 -3.00 26.08 -5.99
C VAL A 14 -1.87 26.35 -4.99
N ARG A 15 -0.64 26.57 -5.47
CA ARG A 15 0.52 26.90 -4.62
C ARG A 15 0.30 28.16 -3.79
N ASN A 16 -0.24 29.23 -4.38
CA ASN A 16 -0.51 30.48 -3.67
C ASN A 16 -1.56 30.30 -2.56
N ILE A 17 -2.63 29.52 -2.81
CA ILE A 17 -3.65 29.27 -1.78
C ILE A 17 -3.09 28.36 -0.68
N ILE A 18 -2.31 27.33 -1.02
CA ILE A 18 -1.64 26.47 -0.03
C ILE A 18 -0.70 27.31 0.84
N GLN A 19 0.14 28.14 0.23
CA GLN A 19 1.05 29.04 0.94
C GLN A 19 0.28 30.01 1.85
N PHE A 20 -0.85 30.54 1.38
CA PHE A 20 -1.73 31.37 2.22
C PHE A 20 -2.26 30.60 3.43
N VAL A 21 -2.73 29.36 3.25
CA VAL A 21 -3.18 28.50 4.36
C VAL A 21 -2.03 28.27 5.33
N THR A 22 -0.82 27.96 4.85
CA THR A 22 0.37 27.74 5.68
C THR A 22 0.73 28.96 6.50
N ILE A 23 0.90 30.12 5.87
CA ILE A 23 1.24 31.38 6.55
C ILE A 23 0.15 31.74 7.57
N ARG A 24 -1.11 31.45 7.27
CA ARG A 24 -2.20 31.78 8.19
C ARG A 24 -2.27 30.84 9.38
N GLN A 25 -2.06 29.54 9.16
CA GLN A 25 -2.02 28.51 10.20
C GLN A 25 -0.81 28.68 11.13
N PHE A 26 0.34 29.06 10.55
CA PHE A 26 1.60 29.29 11.25
C PHE A 26 2.08 30.73 11.02
N PRO A 27 1.43 31.73 11.67
CA PRO A 27 1.74 33.14 11.43
C PRO A 27 3.16 33.49 11.87
N PRO A 28 3.86 34.36 11.12
CA PRO A 28 5.16 34.89 11.54
C PRO A 28 5.04 35.68 12.85
N GLY A 29 6.13 35.69 13.64
CA GLY A 29 6.17 36.35 14.95
C GLY A 29 6.11 37.88 14.90
N ASP A 30 6.14 38.47 13.70
CA ASP A 30 6.16 39.92 13.45
C ASP A 30 4.80 40.62 13.66
N LYS A 31 3.73 39.87 13.97
CA LYS A 31 2.35 40.36 14.15
C LYS A 31 1.83 41.17 12.94
N SER A 32 2.37 40.94 11.75
CA SER A 32 1.95 41.60 10.51
C SER A 32 0.51 41.23 10.10
N LEU A 33 0.01 40.09 10.56
CA LEU A 33 -1.31 39.56 10.22
C LEU A 33 -2.38 39.94 11.26
N PRO A 34 -3.64 40.18 10.83
CA PRO A 34 -4.74 40.36 11.76
C PRO A 34 -4.90 39.17 12.73
N PRO A 35 -5.46 39.38 13.93
CA PRO A 35 -5.63 38.30 14.88
C PRO A 35 -6.60 37.22 14.37
N LEU A 36 -6.35 35.95 14.77
CA LEU A 36 -7.10 34.77 14.31
C LEU A 36 -8.60 34.87 14.57
N ASN A 37 -9.01 35.50 15.68
CA ASN A 37 -10.42 35.69 16.02
C ASN A 37 -11.20 36.53 14.99
N LYS A 38 -10.55 37.51 14.34
CA LYS A 38 -11.18 38.37 13.32
C LYS A 38 -11.16 37.76 11.92
N THR A 39 -10.43 36.67 11.73
CA THR A 39 -10.12 36.07 10.42
C THR A 39 -10.38 34.57 10.42
N ARG A 40 -11.24 34.08 11.33
CA ARG A 40 -11.59 32.66 11.47
C ARG A 40 -12.13 32.02 10.19
N TRP A 41 -12.70 32.83 9.29
CA TRP A 41 -13.24 32.37 8.01
C TRP A 41 -12.19 32.25 6.89
N TRP A 42 -10.98 32.81 7.05
CA TRP A 42 -9.97 32.87 5.98
C TRP A 42 -9.50 31.48 5.55
N ILE A 43 -9.06 30.66 6.52
CA ILE A 43 -8.60 29.28 6.27
C ILE A 43 -9.76 28.43 5.69
N PRO A 44 -10.96 28.37 6.32
CA PRO A 44 -12.08 27.62 5.75
C PRO A 44 -12.44 28.01 4.33
N THR A 45 -12.46 29.32 4.01
CA THR A 45 -12.76 29.80 2.66
C THR A 45 -11.67 29.40 1.67
N ALA A 46 -10.39 29.55 2.03
CA ALA A 46 -9.27 29.14 1.18
C ALA A 46 -9.30 27.64 0.87
N VAL A 47 -9.51 26.80 1.89
CA VAL A 47 -9.58 25.34 1.73
C VAL A 47 -10.81 24.90 0.92
N LYS A 48 -11.97 25.55 1.11
CA LYS A 48 -13.15 25.32 0.26
C LYS A 48 -12.91 25.69 -1.20
N THR A 49 -12.22 26.79 -1.47
CA THR A 49 -11.83 27.18 -2.83
C THR A 49 -10.89 26.13 -3.44
N LEU A 50 -9.89 25.65 -2.68
CA LEU A 50 -9.03 24.54 -3.11
C LEU A 50 -9.84 23.27 -3.38
N ALA A 51 -10.87 22.98 -2.58
CA ALA A 51 -11.73 21.82 -2.78
C ALA A 51 -12.48 21.87 -4.12
N LEU A 52 -12.96 23.06 -4.52
CA LEU A 52 -13.57 23.27 -5.83
C LEU A 52 -12.56 23.07 -6.97
N ILE A 53 -11.34 23.57 -6.82
CA ILE A 53 -10.26 23.38 -7.80
C ILE A 53 -9.90 21.90 -7.91
N ASN A 54 -9.75 21.20 -6.79
CA ASN A 54 -9.47 19.76 -6.76
C ASN A 54 -10.61 18.94 -7.40
N ALA A 55 -11.87 19.28 -7.11
CA ALA A 55 -13.03 18.62 -7.74
C ALA A 55 -13.04 18.83 -9.26
N ALA A 56 -12.76 20.04 -9.73
CA ALA A 56 -12.62 20.34 -11.16
C ALA A 56 -11.43 19.61 -11.80
N ASN A 57 -10.30 19.51 -11.09
CA ASN A 57 -9.13 18.76 -11.53
C ASN A 57 -9.45 17.27 -11.75
N ASN A 58 -10.17 16.66 -10.81
CA ASN A 58 -10.56 15.24 -10.88
C ASN A 58 -11.69 14.96 -11.88
N ALA A 59 -12.41 15.98 -12.34
CA ALA A 59 -13.39 15.84 -13.41
C ALA A 59 -12.74 15.76 -14.80
N SER A 60 -11.49 16.20 -14.94
CA SER A 60 -10.68 16.01 -16.14
C SER A 60 -10.13 14.59 -16.19
N SER A 61 -10.09 13.99 -17.37
CA SER A 61 -9.48 12.68 -17.60
C SER A 61 -8.44 12.79 -18.72
N PRO A 62 -7.13 12.71 -18.42
CA PRO A 62 -6.54 12.61 -17.07
C PRO A 62 -6.67 13.90 -16.25
N PRO A 63 -6.46 13.86 -14.92
CA PRO A 63 -6.37 15.06 -14.10
C PRO A 63 -5.24 15.99 -14.58
N LEU A 64 -5.43 17.31 -14.45
CA LEU A 64 -4.48 18.32 -14.93
C LEU A 64 -3.25 18.48 -14.02
N LEU A 65 -3.46 18.34 -12.71
CA LEU A 65 -2.43 18.36 -11.68
C LEU A 65 -2.44 17.04 -10.92
N GLU A 66 -1.26 16.61 -10.48
CA GLU A 66 -1.15 15.46 -9.58
C GLU A 66 -1.78 15.79 -8.22
N TYR A 67 -2.29 14.76 -7.56
CA TYR A 67 -2.94 14.92 -6.26
C TYR A 67 -1.99 15.39 -5.16
N THR A 68 -0.71 15.04 -5.29
CA THR A 68 0.37 15.46 -4.40
C THR A 68 0.61 16.98 -4.46
N GLU A 69 0.28 17.64 -5.58
CA GLU A 69 0.38 19.10 -5.71
C GLU A 69 -0.61 19.86 -4.83
N PHE A 70 -1.65 19.18 -4.32
CA PHE A 70 -2.61 19.77 -3.40
C PHE A 70 -2.23 19.60 -1.92
N TYR A 71 -1.21 18.80 -1.60
CA TYR A 71 -0.75 18.61 -0.23
C TYR A 71 -0.14 19.87 0.36
N ASN A 72 -0.41 20.09 1.65
CA ASN A 72 0.26 21.08 2.45
C ASN A 72 1.06 20.37 3.57
N SER A 73 2.32 20.05 3.29
CA SER A 73 3.22 19.38 4.24
C SER A 73 3.47 20.18 5.53
N ALA A 74 3.28 21.49 5.53
CA ALA A 74 3.39 22.27 6.77
C ALA A 74 2.31 21.88 7.79
N LEU A 75 1.17 21.34 7.34
CA LEU A 75 0.13 20.82 8.23
C LEU A 75 0.59 19.58 9.00
N ASP A 76 1.65 18.88 8.57
CA ASP A 76 2.18 17.72 9.29
C ASP A 76 2.64 18.07 10.73
N HIS A 77 2.93 19.35 10.98
CA HIS A 77 3.35 19.88 12.28
C HIS A 77 2.21 20.39 13.18
N MET A 78 0.96 20.31 12.73
CA MET A 78 -0.19 20.70 13.55
C MET A 78 -0.59 19.59 14.55
N ASP A 79 -1.46 19.91 15.50
CA ASP A 79 -2.12 18.86 16.31
C ASP A 79 -3.17 18.12 15.47
N LEU A 80 -2.69 17.12 14.72
CA LEU A 80 -3.49 16.31 13.81
C LEU A 80 -4.59 15.53 14.54
N MET A 81 -4.32 15.06 15.76
CA MET A 81 -5.30 14.29 16.53
C MET A 81 -6.42 15.18 17.07
N GLN A 82 -6.11 16.40 17.49
CA GLN A 82 -7.15 17.36 17.87
C GLN A 82 -8.07 17.69 16.69
N ASP A 83 -7.53 17.88 15.48
CA ASP A 83 -8.33 18.11 14.27
C ASP A 83 -9.18 16.88 13.93
N TYR A 84 -8.60 15.68 13.99
CA TYR A 84 -9.30 14.41 13.75
C TYR A 84 -10.46 14.18 14.71
N PHE A 85 -10.27 14.37 16.03
CA PHE A 85 -11.36 14.25 16.99
C PHE A 85 -12.44 15.31 16.79
N SER A 86 -12.05 16.53 16.43
CA SER A 86 -12.99 17.61 16.11
C SER A 86 -13.84 17.29 14.89
N TRP A 87 -13.27 16.58 13.91
CA TRP A 87 -14.00 16.07 12.75
C TRP A 87 -14.98 14.94 13.10
N GLN A 88 -14.53 13.96 13.91
CA GLN A 88 -15.37 12.83 14.31
C GLN A 88 -16.52 13.24 15.22
N THR A 89 -16.27 14.15 16.17
CA THR A 89 -17.27 14.62 17.15
C THR A 89 -17.27 16.15 17.15
N PRO A 90 -17.92 16.77 16.15
CA PRO A 90 -17.95 18.23 16.05
C PRO A 90 -18.68 18.82 17.27
N GLN A 91 -17.98 19.63 18.05
CA GLN A 91 -18.58 20.32 19.21
C GLN A 91 -19.65 21.34 18.78
N ARG A 92 -19.53 21.86 17.54
CA ARG A 92 -20.49 22.78 16.93
C ARG A 92 -20.78 22.36 15.48
N PRO A 93 -22.05 22.43 15.03
CA PRO A 93 -22.38 22.24 13.62
C PRO A 93 -21.58 23.21 12.75
N GLY A 94 -20.92 22.69 11.71
CA GLY A 94 -20.13 23.51 10.78
C GLY A 94 -18.77 23.98 11.30
N GLN A 95 -18.26 23.42 12.39
CA GLN A 95 -16.87 23.61 12.78
C GLN A 95 -15.93 23.09 11.68
N PHE A 96 -14.97 23.93 11.29
CA PHE A 96 -13.98 23.58 10.29
C PHE A 96 -12.97 22.59 10.87
N SER A 97 -12.60 21.60 10.06
CA SER A 97 -11.47 20.70 10.30
C SER A 97 -10.82 20.37 8.96
N TYR A 98 -9.51 20.19 8.94
CA TYR A 98 -8.79 19.79 7.72
C TYR A 98 -9.12 18.35 7.32
N CYS A 99 -9.48 17.47 8.25
CA CYS A 99 -9.97 16.11 7.96
C CYS A 99 -11.26 16.10 7.11
N GLN A 100 -12.03 17.20 7.06
CA GLN A 100 -13.15 17.36 6.12
C GLN A 100 -12.71 17.54 4.66
N TYR A 101 -11.45 17.94 4.44
CA TYR A 101 -10.84 18.22 3.15
C TYR A 101 -9.56 17.41 2.99
N PRO A 102 -9.62 16.07 3.00
CA PRO A 102 -8.45 15.21 3.15
C PRO A 102 -7.43 15.35 2.01
N PHE A 103 -7.80 15.92 0.85
CA PHE A 103 -6.88 16.17 -0.26
C PHE A 103 -5.74 17.15 0.08
N ILE A 104 -5.90 18.00 1.10
CA ILE A 104 -4.86 18.95 1.53
C ILE A 104 -3.87 18.33 2.52
N LEU A 105 -4.26 17.27 3.21
CA LEU A 105 -3.41 16.57 4.16
C LEU A 105 -2.45 15.67 3.39
N SER A 106 -1.16 15.76 3.73
CA SER A 106 -0.16 14.86 3.16
C SER A 106 -0.40 13.42 3.58
N ILE A 107 0.19 12.47 2.85
CA ILE A 107 0.20 11.06 3.27
C ILE A 107 0.89 10.87 4.64
N VAL A 108 1.88 11.70 4.97
CA VAL A 108 2.57 11.66 6.28
C VAL A 108 1.60 12.03 7.41
N ALA A 109 0.83 13.11 7.25
CA ALA A 109 -0.21 13.50 8.21
C ALA A 109 -1.28 12.42 8.37
N LYS A 110 -1.79 11.86 7.26
CA LYS A 110 -2.80 10.80 7.28
C LYS A 110 -2.30 9.52 7.94
N ARG A 111 -1.04 9.13 7.66
CA ARG A 111 -0.36 8.02 8.35
C ARG A 111 -0.33 8.26 9.85
N ILE A 112 0.09 9.45 10.31
CA ILE A 112 0.14 9.78 11.74
C ILE A 112 -1.24 9.65 12.37
N ILE A 113 -2.29 10.18 11.73
CA ILE A 113 -3.68 10.05 12.23
C ILE A 113 -4.08 8.57 12.33
N LEU A 114 -3.80 7.78 11.29
CA LEU A 114 -4.13 6.35 11.26
C LEU A 114 -3.39 5.54 12.32
N THR A 115 -2.07 5.77 12.49
CA THR A 115 -1.25 5.13 13.52
C THR A 115 -1.71 5.52 14.92
N LYS A 116 -2.04 6.80 15.16
CA LYS A 116 -2.50 7.24 16.48
C LYS A 116 -3.92 6.76 16.80
N ASP A 117 -4.82 6.74 15.82
CA ASP A 117 -6.15 6.17 15.98
C ASP A 117 -6.08 4.66 16.25
N SER A 118 -5.25 3.92 15.53
CA SER A 118 -5.01 2.49 15.79
C SER A 118 -4.41 2.24 17.18
N GLU A 119 -3.36 2.95 17.58
CA GLU A 119 -2.80 2.87 18.95
C GLU A 119 -3.86 3.11 20.03
N GLN A 120 -4.71 4.13 19.85
CA GLN A 120 -5.80 4.42 20.78
C GLN A 120 -6.84 3.29 20.81
N GLN A 121 -7.23 2.77 19.65
CA GLN A 121 -8.13 1.61 19.55
C GLN A 121 -7.52 0.36 20.23
N MET A 122 -6.21 0.13 20.08
CA MET A 122 -5.50 -0.95 20.78
C MET A 122 -5.59 -0.80 22.29
N ILE A 123 -5.29 0.39 22.82
CA ILE A 123 -5.37 0.68 24.25
C ILE A 123 -6.80 0.47 24.77
N LEU A 124 -7.81 0.97 24.05
CA LEU A 124 -9.21 0.84 24.44
C LEU A 124 -9.67 -0.63 24.42
N THR A 125 -9.29 -1.39 23.40
CA THR A 125 -9.64 -2.81 23.25
C THR A 125 -8.99 -3.65 24.35
N ALA A 126 -7.72 -3.36 24.67
CA ALA A 126 -7.00 -4.04 25.71
C ALA A 126 -7.56 -3.72 27.11
N ARG A 127 -7.92 -2.46 27.38
CA ARG A 127 -8.63 -2.05 28.61
C ARG A 127 -9.98 -2.74 28.75
N ARG A 128 -10.78 -2.81 27.68
CA ARG A 128 -12.07 -3.55 27.68
C ARG A 128 -11.86 -5.03 28.01
N SER A 129 -10.84 -5.64 27.42
CA SER A 129 -10.49 -7.05 27.68
C SER A 129 -10.12 -7.29 29.14
N LEU A 130 -9.33 -6.38 29.74
CA LEU A 130 -8.97 -6.42 31.15
C LEU A 130 -10.20 -6.33 32.05
N VAL A 131 -11.06 -5.33 31.85
CA VAL A 131 -12.30 -5.16 32.62
C VAL A 131 -13.19 -6.40 32.52
N ALA A 132 -13.33 -6.98 31.34
CA ALA A 132 -14.14 -8.19 31.13
C ALA A 132 -13.57 -9.44 31.82
N LYS A 133 -12.25 -9.54 32.06
CA LYS A 133 -11.65 -10.64 32.83
C LYS A 133 -11.72 -10.42 34.33
N VAL A 134 -11.50 -9.18 34.79
CA VAL A 134 -11.67 -8.81 36.20
C VAL A 134 -13.11 -9.06 36.65
N ALA A 135 -14.10 -8.68 35.83
CA ALA A 135 -15.51 -9.00 36.08
C ALA A 135 -15.79 -10.51 36.21
N ARG A 136 -14.98 -11.35 35.52
CA ARG A 136 -15.04 -12.81 35.58
C ARG A 136 -14.13 -13.42 36.66
N HIS A 137 -13.55 -12.61 37.55
CA HIS A 137 -12.64 -13.05 38.63
C HIS A 137 -11.44 -13.88 38.14
N GLN A 138 -10.99 -13.64 36.91
CA GLN A 138 -9.80 -14.29 36.35
C GLN A 138 -8.56 -13.44 36.59
N ALA A 139 -7.43 -14.07 36.91
CA ALA A 139 -6.16 -13.37 37.09
C ALA A 139 -5.74 -12.68 35.78
N PRO A 140 -5.42 -11.38 35.81
CA PRO A 140 -4.96 -10.67 34.63
C PRO A 140 -3.53 -11.12 34.27
N GLN A 141 -3.34 -11.56 33.03
CA GLN A 141 -2.04 -11.87 32.45
C GLN A 141 -1.64 -10.77 31.45
N ILE A 142 -0.34 -10.49 31.34
CA ILE A 142 0.21 -9.45 30.43
C ILE A 142 -0.14 -9.75 28.96
N ASP A 143 -0.26 -11.03 28.60
CA ASP A 143 -0.62 -11.45 27.25
C ASP A 143 -1.99 -10.95 26.78
N ILE A 144 -2.86 -10.53 27.70
CA ILE A 144 -4.19 -10.02 27.35
C ILE A 144 -4.15 -8.73 26.52
N PHE A 145 -3.05 -7.97 26.61
CA PHE A 145 -2.87 -6.69 25.94
C PHE A 145 -2.43 -6.84 24.48
N PHE A 146 -2.05 -8.06 24.06
CA PHE A 146 -1.47 -8.33 22.76
C PHE A 146 -2.32 -9.31 21.96
N LEU A 147 -2.21 -9.23 20.64
CA LEU A 147 -2.57 -10.30 19.73
C LEU A 147 -1.33 -11.18 19.57
N ASN A 148 -1.23 -12.22 20.38
CA ASN A 148 -0.13 -13.17 20.30
C ASN A 148 -0.43 -14.20 19.20
N ILE A 149 0.41 -14.27 18.17
CA ILE A 149 0.35 -15.27 17.10
C ILE A 149 1.49 -16.26 17.33
N THR A 150 1.15 -17.53 17.52
CA THR A 150 2.12 -18.60 17.78
C THR A 150 2.12 -19.58 16.63
N VAL A 151 3.23 -19.71 15.91
CA VAL A 151 3.30 -20.45 14.64
C VAL A 151 4.51 -21.36 14.57
N ARG A 152 4.40 -22.47 13.84
CA ARG A 152 5.53 -23.34 13.49
C ARG A 152 6.03 -22.98 12.10
N ARG A 153 7.34 -22.89 11.89
CA ARG A 153 7.92 -22.60 10.56
C ARG A 153 7.42 -23.55 9.47
N ALA A 154 7.32 -24.84 9.79
CA ALA A 154 6.87 -25.86 8.84
C ALA A 154 5.38 -25.77 8.46
N TYR A 155 4.56 -25.08 9.25
CA TYR A 155 3.10 -24.97 9.06
C TYR A 155 2.66 -23.51 9.09
N LEU A 156 3.48 -22.61 8.54
CA LEU A 156 3.33 -21.17 8.71
C LEU A 156 1.96 -20.66 8.28
N VAL A 157 1.52 -20.97 7.06
CA VAL A 157 0.22 -20.55 6.54
C VAL A 157 -0.92 -21.11 7.40
N CYS A 158 -0.97 -22.43 7.59
CA CYS A 158 -2.06 -23.09 8.33
C CYS A 158 -2.18 -22.57 9.77
N ASP A 159 -1.07 -22.49 10.51
CA ASP A 159 -1.07 -22.00 11.89
C ASP A 159 -1.50 -20.52 11.95
N SER A 160 -1.00 -19.68 11.04
CA SER A 160 -1.35 -18.26 10.97
C SER A 160 -2.83 -18.04 10.72
N LEU A 161 -3.38 -18.74 9.71
CA LEU A 161 -4.79 -18.66 9.35
C LEU A 161 -5.69 -19.13 10.52
N ASN A 162 -5.33 -20.22 11.18
CA ASN A 162 -6.05 -20.73 12.34
C ASN A 162 -6.03 -19.76 13.53
N GLU A 163 -4.86 -19.19 13.84
CA GLU A 163 -4.68 -18.22 14.92
C GLU A 163 -5.51 -16.95 14.68
N ILE A 164 -5.49 -16.42 13.45
CA ILE A 164 -6.27 -15.25 13.05
C ILE A 164 -7.77 -15.55 13.10
N ALA A 165 -8.20 -16.71 12.61
CA ALA A 165 -9.59 -17.14 12.65
C ALA A 165 -10.10 -17.31 14.10
N ALA A 166 -9.28 -17.85 14.99
CA ALA A 166 -9.62 -18.04 16.40
C ALA A 166 -9.68 -16.71 17.19
N LYS A 167 -8.84 -15.74 16.82
CA LYS A 167 -8.61 -14.49 17.57
C LYS A 167 -9.23 -13.25 16.92
N GLN A 168 -10.31 -13.41 16.15
CA GLN A 168 -11.02 -12.31 15.46
C GLN A 168 -11.37 -11.10 16.37
N LYS A 169 -11.68 -11.34 17.65
CA LYS A 169 -12.01 -10.26 18.61
C LYS A 169 -10.81 -9.45 19.07
N ASP A 170 -9.61 -10.00 18.89
CA ASP A 170 -8.35 -9.47 19.38
C ASP A 170 -7.50 -8.86 18.25
N LEU A 171 -7.99 -8.84 17.01
CA LEU A 171 -7.28 -8.29 15.83
C LEU A 171 -6.86 -6.83 15.99
N LYS A 172 -7.57 -6.08 16.83
CA LYS A 172 -7.29 -4.69 17.15
C LYS A 172 -6.39 -4.51 18.37
N LYS A 173 -5.65 -5.54 18.80
CA LYS A 173 -4.60 -5.45 19.83
C LYS A 173 -3.22 -5.34 19.15
N LYS A 174 -2.21 -4.96 19.93
CA LYS A 174 -0.83 -4.89 19.43
C LYS A 174 -0.34 -6.30 19.07
N LEU A 175 0.11 -6.49 17.83
CA LEU A 175 0.58 -7.78 17.32
C LEU A 175 1.92 -8.17 17.97
N LYS A 176 2.05 -9.45 18.29
CA LYS A 176 3.30 -10.10 18.69
C LYS A 176 3.36 -11.49 18.09
N VAL A 177 4.48 -11.84 17.47
CA VAL A 177 4.67 -13.16 16.87
C VAL A 177 5.72 -13.96 17.63
N SER A 178 5.48 -15.27 17.76
CA SER A 178 6.42 -16.23 18.34
C SER A 178 6.48 -17.50 17.50
N PHE A 179 7.70 -17.97 17.23
CA PHE A 179 7.94 -19.25 16.57
C PHE A 179 8.13 -20.35 17.62
N ILE A 180 7.38 -21.46 17.49
CA ILE A 180 7.45 -22.57 18.45
C ILE A 180 8.84 -23.20 18.41
N GLY A 181 9.50 -23.26 19.57
CA GLY A 181 10.82 -23.85 19.71
C GLY A 181 11.99 -22.87 19.54
N GLU A 182 11.71 -21.60 19.24
CA GLU A 182 12.73 -20.57 19.06
C GLU A 182 12.74 -19.57 20.23
N PRO A 183 13.90 -19.36 20.89
CA PRO A 183 14.01 -18.33 21.91
C PRO A 183 14.02 -16.95 21.24
N GLY A 184 12.99 -16.13 21.50
CA GLY A 184 12.94 -14.77 20.98
C GLY A 184 11.87 -13.93 21.65
N LEU A 185 12.20 -12.69 21.96
CA LEU A 185 11.24 -11.69 22.40
C LEU A 185 10.97 -10.74 21.24
N ASP A 186 9.73 -10.70 20.79
CA ASP A 186 9.36 -9.90 19.62
C ASP A 186 9.40 -8.40 19.93
N MET A 187 10.47 -7.76 19.45
CA MET A 187 10.63 -6.30 19.42
C MET A 187 10.28 -5.72 18.03
N GLY A 188 9.61 -6.49 17.18
CA GLY A 188 9.18 -6.13 15.83
C GLY A 188 9.84 -7.00 14.74
N GLY A 189 11.03 -7.57 15.00
CA GLY A 189 11.76 -8.40 14.04
C GLY A 189 11.04 -9.69 13.68
N LEU A 190 10.50 -10.42 14.67
CA LEU A 190 9.76 -11.67 14.43
C LEU A 190 8.45 -11.41 13.71
N THR A 191 7.77 -10.31 14.03
CA THR A 191 6.57 -9.89 13.29
C THR A 191 6.88 -9.58 11.83
N LYS A 192 7.98 -8.84 11.54
CA LYS A 192 8.40 -8.57 10.16
C LYS A 192 8.73 -9.86 9.39
N GLU A 193 9.51 -10.74 10.01
CA GLU A 193 9.87 -12.04 9.42
C GLU A 193 8.63 -12.86 9.09
N TRP A 194 7.68 -12.93 10.03
CA TRP A 194 6.42 -13.64 9.85
C TRP A 194 5.63 -13.14 8.66
N PHE A 195 5.46 -11.82 8.51
CA PHE A 195 4.79 -11.24 7.34
C PHE A 195 5.53 -11.58 6.04
N LEU A 196 6.86 -11.43 6.01
CA LEU A 196 7.67 -11.71 4.83
C LEU A 196 7.51 -13.16 4.36
N LEU A 197 7.65 -14.12 5.28
CA LEU A 197 7.54 -15.55 4.97
C LEU A 197 6.10 -15.92 4.55
N LEU A 198 5.10 -15.36 5.23
CA LEU A 198 3.70 -15.69 5.00
C LEU A 198 3.23 -15.17 3.63
N ILE A 199 3.57 -13.93 3.26
CA ILE A 199 3.25 -13.37 1.95
C ILE A 199 3.92 -14.18 0.84
N ARG A 200 5.19 -14.55 0.98
CA ARG A 200 5.88 -15.37 -0.03
C ARG A 200 5.20 -16.73 -0.27
N GLN A 201 4.71 -17.39 0.79
CA GLN A 201 4.02 -18.68 0.65
C GLN A 201 2.62 -18.53 0.04
N ILE A 202 1.87 -17.50 0.42
CA ILE A 202 0.49 -17.26 -0.06
C ILE A 202 0.45 -16.86 -1.53
N PHE A 203 1.44 -16.10 -1.99
CA PHE A 203 1.54 -15.63 -3.37
C PHE A 203 2.35 -16.59 -4.26
N HIS A 204 2.77 -17.74 -3.72
CA HIS A 204 3.41 -18.79 -4.51
C HIS A 204 2.38 -19.41 -5.48
N PRO A 205 2.76 -19.69 -6.75
CA PRO A 205 1.86 -20.30 -7.73
C PRO A 205 1.16 -21.57 -7.23
N ASP A 206 1.88 -22.41 -6.49
CA ASP A 206 1.34 -23.67 -5.93
C ASP A 206 0.22 -23.47 -4.91
N TYR A 207 0.11 -22.28 -4.31
CA TYR A 207 -0.98 -21.97 -3.38
C TYR A 207 -2.29 -21.65 -4.10
N GLY A 208 -2.24 -21.24 -5.38
CA GLY A 208 -3.40 -21.17 -6.27
C GLY A 208 -4.34 -19.97 -6.10
N MET A 209 -4.11 -19.09 -5.12
CA MET A 209 -5.02 -17.97 -4.81
C MET A 209 -4.83 -16.72 -5.67
N PHE A 210 -3.59 -16.45 -6.10
CA PHE A 210 -3.25 -15.30 -6.92
C PHE A 210 -2.44 -15.75 -8.12
N VAL A 211 -2.72 -15.12 -9.26
CA VAL A 211 -1.99 -15.32 -10.51
C VAL A 211 -0.96 -14.21 -10.64
N TYR A 212 0.30 -14.59 -10.84
CA TYR A 212 1.37 -13.64 -11.15
C TYR A 212 1.40 -13.35 -12.65
N HIS A 213 1.37 -12.08 -13.03
CA HIS A 213 1.48 -11.63 -14.42
C HIS A 213 2.90 -11.09 -14.70
N PRO A 214 3.77 -11.82 -15.43
CA PRO A 214 5.17 -11.43 -15.61
C PRO A 214 5.38 -10.13 -16.37
N HIS A 215 4.50 -9.82 -17.33
CA HIS A 215 4.60 -8.61 -18.16
C HIS A 215 4.33 -7.32 -17.37
N SER A 216 3.40 -7.36 -16.43
CA SER A 216 3.04 -6.25 -15.55
C SER A 216 3.71 -6.33 -14.17
N ARG A 217 4.34 -7.46 -13.86
CA ARG A 217 4.99 -7.78 -12.57
C ARG A 217 4.06 -7.66 -11.36
N CYS A 218 2.75 -7.87 -11.56
CA CYS A 218 1.74 -7.76 -10.51
C CYS A 218 1.04 -9.10 -10.24
N TYR A 219 0.42 -9.20 -9.07
CA TYR A 219 -0.48 -10.27 -8.74
C TYR A 219 -1.93 -9.87 -9.00
N TRP A 220 -2.75 -10.82 -9.43
CA TRP A 220 -4.19 -10.67 -9.54
C TRP A 220 -4.93 -11.88 -8.96
N PHE A 221 -6.22 -11.73 -8.67
CA PHE A 221 -7.02 -12.80 -8.07
C PHE A 221 -7.26 -13.91 -9.11
N SER A 222 -7.08 -15.16 -8.71
CA SER A 222 -7.46 -16.33 -9.50
C SER A 222 -8.97 -16.32 -9.77
N THR A 223 -9.39 -16.64 -11.00
CA THR A 223 -10.81 -16.83 -11.30
C THR A 223 -11.33 -18.20 -10.88
N ASP A 224 -10.44 -19.11 -10.47
CA ASP A 224 -10.84 -20.44 -10.05
C ASP A 224 -11.66 -20.42 -8.75
N GLN A 225 -12.74 -21.20 -8.75
CA GLN A 225 -13.72 -21.23 -7.65
C GLN A 225 -13.34 -22.25 -6.57
N GLU A 226 -12.27 -23.02 -6.75
CA GLU A 226 -11.81 -24.02 -5.79
C GLU A 226 -11.13 -23.43 -4.55
N GLY A 227 -10.88 -22.11 -4.54
CA GLY A 227 -10.32 -21.39 -3.40
C GLY A 227 -11.29 -21.26 -2.21
N ASN A 228 -10.80 -21.54 -1.01
CA ASN A 228 -11.54 -21.34 0.24
C ASN A 228 -11.73 -19.82 0.47
N LEU A 229 -12.95 -19.28 0.28
CA LEU A 229 -13.27 -17.86 0.53
C LEU A 229 -12.79 -17.35 1.91
N ARG A 230 -12.69 -18.25 2.90
CA ARG A 230 -12.13 -17.92 4.22
C ARG A 230 -10.68 -17.50 4.14
N GLU A 231 -9.89 -18.08 3.26
CA GLU A 231 -8.48 -17.74 3.07
C GLU A 231 -8.34 -16.36 2.45
N TYR A 232 -9.16 -16.01 1.44
CA TYR A 232 -9.17 -14.65 0.89
C TYR A 232 -9.51 -13.63 1.97
N ASN A 233 -10.49 -13.96 2.82
CA ASN A 233 -10.81 -13.13 3.99
C ASN A 233 -9.60 -12.98 4.94
N LEU A 234 -8.93 -14.07 5.28
CA LEU A 234 -7.78 -14.03 6.18
C LEU A 234 -6.59 -13.27 5.59
N ILE A 235 -6.37 -13.32 4.28
CA ILE A 235 -5.36 -12.50 3.59
C ILE A 235 -5.74 -11.03 3.63
N GLY A 236 -7.03 -10.72 3.48
CA GLY A 236 -7.55 -9.38 3.74
C GLY A 236 -7.20 -8.92 5.16
N VAL A 237 -7.43 -9.78 6.16
CA VAL A 237 -7.06 -9.49 7.56
C VAL A 237 -5.55 -9.25 7.70
N LEU A 238 -4.70 -10.05 7.04
CA LEU A 238 -3.25 -9.87 7.06
C LEU A 238 -2.84 -8.50 6.51
N MET A 239 -3.38 -8.10 5.36
CA MET A 239 -3.14 -6.77 4.79
C MET A 239 -3.64 -5.66 5.71
N GLY A 240 -4.78 -5.86 6.37
CA GLY A 240 -5.30 -4.94 7.37
C GLY A 240 -4.40 -4.83 8.61
N LEU A 241 -3.87 -5.96 9.11
CA LEU A 241 -2.92 -6.00 10.23
C LEU A 241 -1.61 -5.30 9.88
N ALA A 242 -1.12 -5.44 8.65
CA ALA A 242 0.07 -4.74 8.18
C ALA A 242 -0.09 -3.22 8.26
N VAL A 243 -1.19 -2.69 7.69
CA VAL A 243 -1.53 -1.27 7.78
C VAL A 243 -1.71 -0.82 9.24
N TYR A 244 -2.44 -1.61 10.04
CA TYR A 244 -2.74 -1.30 11.44
C TYR A 244 -1.50 -1.28 12.34
N ASN A 245 -0.45 -2.05 12.00
CA ASN A 245 0.82 -2.10 12.72
C ASN A 245 1.95 -1.31 12.02
N SER A 246 1.63 -0.55 10.97
CA SER A 246 2.61 0.23 10.18
C SER A 246 3.75 -0.62 9.60
N ILE A 247 3.41 -1.80 9.08
CA ILE A 247 4.32 -2.75 8.44
C ILE A 247 4.05 -2.74 6.94
N ILE A 248 5.12 -2.60 6.15
CA ILE A 248 5.05 -2.73 4.69
C ILE A 248 5.09 -4.20 4.29
N LEU A 249 4.38 -4.54 3.22
CA LEU A 249 4.33 -5.87 2.63
C LEU A 249 4.99 -5.85 1.26
N ASP A 250 5.80 -6.87 1.01
CA ASP A 250 6.42 -7.12 -0.29
C ASP A 250 5.40 -7.76 -1.24
N LEU A 251 4.45 -6.93 -1.70
CA LEU A 251 3.38 -7.34 -2.61
C LEU A 251 3.15 -6.25 -3.65
N HIS A 252 2.75 -6.66 -4.85
CA HIS A 252 2.40 -5.73 -5.93
C HIS A 252 1.03 -6.06 -6.51
N PHE A 253 0.03 -5.28 -6.12
CA PHE A 253 -1.28 -5.28 -6.77
C PHE A 253 -1.42 -4.09 -7.71
N PRO A 254 -2.23 -4.20 -8.78
CA PRO A 254 -2.60 -3.06 -9.61
C PRO A 254 -3.41 -2.03 -8.81
N SER A 255 -3.39 -0.77 -9.24
CA SER A 255 -4.05 0.39 -8.62
C SER A 255 -5.55 0.16 -8.39
N ILE A 256 -6.20 -0.58 -9.29
CA ILE A 256 -7.61 -0.93 -9.19
C ILE A 256 -7.94 -1.78 -7.95
N CYS A 257 -7.00 -2.61 -7.46
CA CYS A 257 -7.19 -3.39 -6.23
C CYS A 257 -7.49 -2.47 -5.04
N TYR A 258 -6.71 -1.40 -4.89
CA TYR A 258 -6.88 -0.43 -3.81
C TYR A 258 -8.14 0.43 -3.99
N ARG A 259 -8.53 0.74 -5.24
CA ARG A 259 -9.84 1.38 -5.51
C ARG A 259 -11.01 0.49 -5.12
N LYS A 260 -10.93 -0.82 -5.40
CA LYS A 260 -11.94 -1.79 -4.99
C LYS A 260 -12.01 -1.90 -3.45
N LEU A 261 -10.87 -1.89 -2.75
CA LEU A 261 -10.82 -1.84 -1.28
C LEU A 261 -11.51 -0.60 -0.69
N LEU A 262 -11.53 0.52 -1.41
CA LEU A 262 -12.20 1.76 -1.03
C LEU A 262 -13.59 1.91 -1.65
N SER A 263 -14.18 0.86 -2.23
CA SER A 263 -15.49 0.91 -2.88
C SER A 263 -16.50 0.00 -2.17
N PRO A 264 -17.16 0.46 -1.08
CA PRO A 264 -16.97 1.73 -0.37
C PRO A 264 -15.81 1.69 0.65
N PRO A 265 -15.34 2.84 1.16
CA PRO A 265 -14.26 2.88 2.17
C PRO A 265 -14.74 2.52 3.59
N VAL A 266 -16.06 2.36 3.77
CA VAL A 266 -16.68 1.90 5.02
C VAL A 266 -17.66 0.80 4.67
N VAL A 267 -17.52 -0.34 5.33
CA VAL A 267 -18.40 -1.49 5.14
C VAL A 267 -19.85 -1.10 5.48
N PRO A 268 -20.80 -1.28 4.54
CA PRO A 268 -22.20 -1.03 4.84
C PRO A 268 -22.72 -2.00 5.92
N PRO A 269 -23.52 -1.54 6.89
CA PRO A 269 -23.94 -2.36 8.03
C PRO A 269 -25.01 -3.41 7.71
N VAL A 270 -25.69 -3.29 6.56
CA VAL A 270 -26.84 -4.14 6.21
C VAL A 270 -26.55 -4.98 4.96
N ASP A 271 -26.19 -4.32 3.86
CA ASP A 271 -25.99 -4.99 2.57
C ASP A 271 -24.54 -4.84 2.10
N THR A 272 -23.84 -5.98 2.04
CA THR A 272 -22.45 -6.06 1.59
C THR A 272 -22.33 -6.62 0.18
N SER A 273 -23.43 -6.73 -0.58
CA SER A 273 -23.40 -7.17 -1.98
C SER A 273 -22.73 -6.15 -2.93
N GLY A 274 -22.74 -4.86 -2.57
CA GLY A 274 -22.15 -3.81 -3.41
C GLY A 274 -20.68 -3.50 -3.15
N VAL A 275 -19.99 -4.26 -2.29
CA VAL A 275 -18.63 -3.93 -1.86
C VAL A 275 -17.58 -4.52 -2.79
N GLY A 276 -16.42 -3.87 -2.88
CA GLY A 276 -15.31 -4.35 -3.71
C GLY A 276 -15.52 -4.15 -5.20
N VAL A 277 -16.49 -3.33 -5.63
CA VAL A 277 -16.84 -3.16 -7.05
C VAL A 277 -16.51 -1.75 -7.52
N VAL A 278 -15.74 -1.64 -8.61
CA VAL A 278 -15.47 -0.36 -9.28
C VAL A 278 -16.47 -0.18 -10.41
N ARG A 279 -17.25 0.92 -10.37
CA ARG A 279 -18.38 1.12 -11.30
C ARG A 279 -17.97 1.38 -12.75
N ASN A 280 -16.85 2.07 -12.95
CA ASN A 280 -16.37 2.48 -14.27
C ASN A 280 -14.89 2.09 -14.42
N PRO A 281 -14.59 0.79 -14.59
CA PRO A 281 -13.24 0.37 -14.92
C PRO A 281 -12.84 0.89 -16.31
N THR A 282 -11.57 1.25 -16.48
CA THR A 282 -11.02 1.74 -17.74
C THR A 282 -10.10 0.71 -18.39
N ILE A 283 -9.71 0.95 -19.65
CA ILE A 283 -8.75 0.07 -20.34
C ILE A 283 -7.35 0.24 -19.72
N GLU A 284 -7.05 1.42 -19.19
CA GLU A 284 -5.81 1.69 -18.44
C GLU A 284 -5.74 0.81 -17.19
N ASP A 285 -6.86 0.60 -16.50
CA ASP A 285 -6.94 -0.30 -15.35
C ASP A 285 -6.62 -1.75 -15.73
N LEU A 286 -7.14 -2.20 -16.88
CA LEU A 286 -6.81 -3.52 -17.41
C LEU A 286 -5.35 -3.61 -17.85
N ALA A 287 -4.78 -2.54 -18.38
CA ALA A 287 -3.40 -2.51 -18.87
C ALA A 287 -2.38 -2.74 -17.76
N GLU A 288 -2.70 -2.38 -16.52
CA GLU A 288 -1.88 -2.69 -15.35
C GLU A 288 -1.81 -4.19 -15.04
N ILE A 289 -2.75 -5.01 -15.53
CA ILE A 289 -2.79 -6.45 -15.29
C ILE A 289 -2.43 -7.21 -16.57
N LEU A 290 -3.17 -6.95 -17.65
CA LEU A 290 -3.09 -7.60 -18.96
C LEU A 290 -2.81 -6.54 -20.06
N PRO A 291 -1.56 -6.04 -20.17
CA PRO A 291 -1.21 -4.97 -21.11
C PRO A 291 -1.48 -5.34 -22.58
N ASP A 292 -1.25 -6.60 -22.95
CA ASP A 292 -1.48 -7.09 -24.31
C ASP A 292 -2.95 -7.11 -24.68
N VAL A 293 -3.81 -7.59 -23.77
CA VAL A 293 -5.26 -7.57 -23.95
C VAL A 293 -5.77 -6.14 -24.02
N ALA A 294 -5.30 -5.26 -23.14
CA ALA A 294 -5.67 -3.85 -23.15
C ALA A 294 -5.33 -3.16 -24.49
N ARG A 295 -4.15 -3.47 -25.06
CA ARG A 295 -3.77 -3.02 -26.40
C ARG A 295 -4.71 -3.55 -27.47
N GLY A 296 -5.02 -4.85 -27.46
CA GLY A 296 -5.98 -5.45 -28.41
C GLY A 296 -7.38 -4.81 -28.34
N LEU A 297 -7.87 -4.50 -27.14
CA LEU A 297 -9.15 -3.80 -26.96
C LEU A 297 -9.09 -2.35 -27.48
N LYS A 298 -7.96 -1.65 -27.33
CA LYS A 298 -7.77 -0.32 -27.93
C LYS A 298 -7.78 -0.38 -29.46
N GLU A 299 -7.12 -1.39 -30.03
CA GLU A 299 -7.10 -1.63 -31.48
C GLU A 299 -8.50 -1.96 -32.01
N LEU A 300 -9.27 -2.81 -31.32
CA LEU A 300 -10.68 -3.11 -31.64
C LEU A 300 -11.54 -1.84 -31.69
N LEU A 301 -11.37 -0.94 -30.73
CA LEU A 301 -12.10 0.34 -30.67
C LEU A 301 -11.68 1.33 -31.76
N ALA A 302 -10.42 1.30 -32.17
CA ALA A 302 -9.87 2.17 -33.20
C ALA A 302 -10.06 1.62 -34.63
N TYR A 303 -10.44 0.35 -34.77
CA TYR A 303 -10.52 -0.33 -36.06
C TYR A 303 -11.53 0.35 -37.01
N GLU A 304 -11.11 0.64 -38.25
CA GLU A 304 -11.94 1.30 -39.27
C GLU A 304 -12.65 0.31 -40.21
N GLY A 305 -12.18 -0.94 -40.28
CA GLY A 305 -12.74 -2.01 -41.13
C GLY A 305 -14.03 -2.63 -40.56
N ASN A 306 -14.41 -3.80 -41.10
CA ASN A 306 -15.59 -4.52 -40.65
C ASN A 306 -15.23 -5.49 -39.52
N VAL A 307 -15.52 -5.12 -38.27
CA VAL A 307 -15.16 -5.91 -37.09
C VAL A 307 -15.72 -7.34 -37.15
N GLU A 308 -16.92 -7.52 -37.68
CA GLU A 308 -17.59 -8.82 -37.71
C GLU A 308 -16.89 -9.80 -38.67
N GLU A 309 -16.57 -9.33 -39.88
CA GLU A 309 -15.94 -10.14 -40.93
C GLU A 309 -14.43 -10.31 -40.71
N ASP A 310 -13.75 -9.27 -40.22
CA ASP A 310 -12.30 -9.23 -40.11
C ASP A 310 -11.79 -9.91 -38.82
N MET A 311 -12.55 -9.81 -37.72
CA MET A 311 -12.13 -10.34 -36.41
C MET A 311 -12.91 -11.58 -35.96
N CYS A 312 -14.12 -11.82 -36.51
CA CYS A 312 -14.95 -13.00 -36.22
C CYS A 312 -15.11 -13.30 -34.72
N MET A 313 -15.16 -12.26 -33.88
CA MET A 313 -15.30 -12.38 -32.43
C MET A 313 -16.77 -12.48 -32.00
N THR A 314 -17.03 -13.11 -30.86
CA THR A 314 -18.34 -13.15 -30.22
C THR A 314 -18.26 -12.61 -28.79
N PHE A 315 -19.38 -12.55 -28.06
CA PHE A 315 -19.39 -12.16 -26.63
C PHE A 315 -18.95 -13.31 -25.70
N GLN A 316 -18.09 -14.19 -26.20
CA GLN A 316 -17.46 -15.31 -25.49
C GLN A 316 -15.96 -15.02 -25.36
N VAL A 317 -15.41 -15.22 -24.16
CA VAL A 317 -14.00 -14.95 -23.86
C VAL A 317 -13.35 -16.20 -23.30
N SER A 318 -12.07 -16.42 -23.62
CA SER A 318 -11.28 -17.51 -23.07
C SER A 318 -10.16 -16.96 -22.22
N LEU A 319 -9.97 -17.52 -21.04
CA LEU A 319 -8.92 -17.18 -20.10
C LEU A 319 -8.07 -18.43 -19.85
N GLU A 320 -6.76 -18.25 -19.97
CA GLU A 320 -5.79 -19.29 -19.64
C GLU A 320 -5.25 -19.05 -18.23
N GLU A 321 -5.54 -19.96 -17.31
CA GLU A 321 -5.02 -19.96 -15.93
C GLU A 321 -4.44 -21.35 -15.63
N TYR A 322 -3.24 -21.41 -15.04
CA TYR A 322 -2.58 -22.67 -14.65
C TYR A 322 -2.49 -23.74 -15.77
N SER A 323 -2.33 -23.30 -17.03
CA SER A 323 -2.32 -24.15 -18.24
C SER A 323 -3.67 -24.77 -18.62
N GLU A 324 -4.77 -24.30 -18.02
CA GLU A 324 -6.13 -24.64 -18.41
C GLU A 324 -6.82 -23.45 -19.08
N ILE A 325 -7.51 -23.70 -20.20
CA ILE A 325 -8.30 -22.67 -20.88
C ILE A 325 -9.76 -22.82 -20.46
N LYS A 326 -10.28 -21.82 -19.75
CA LYS A 326 -11.68 -21.73 -19.35
C LYS A 326 -12.39 -20.67 -20.19
N THR A 327 -13.62 -20.98 -20.61
CA THR A 327 -14.39 -20.10 -21.49
C THR A 327 -15.61 -19.54 -20.76
N PHE A 328 -15.82 -18.23 -20.90
CA PHE A 328 -16.85 -17.47 -20.19
C PHE A 328 -17.71 -16.68 -21.17
N MET A 329 -19.00 -16.53 -20.84
CA MET A 329 -19.94 -15.74 -21.62
C MET A 329 -20.09 -14.37 -20.96
N LEU A 330 -19.77 -13.29 -21.69
CA LEU A 330 -19.92 -11.92 -21.20
C LEU A 330 -21.38 -11.50 -21.06
N LYS A 331 -22.28 -12.16 -21.80
CA LYS A 331 -23.73 -11.98 -21.70
C LYS A 331 -24.47 -13.28 -22.07
N PRO A 332 -25.77 -13.40 -21.70
CA PRO A 332 -26.55 -14.59 -22.02
C PRO A 332 -26.56 -14.88 -23.54
N GLY A 333 -26.19 -16.10 -23.94
CA GLY A 333 -26.08 -16.51 -25.34
C GLY A 333 -24.97 -15.79 -26.13
N GLY A 334 -23.93 -15.30 -25.43
CA GLY A 334 -22.86 -14.51 -26.03
C GLY A 334 -22.05 -15.23 -27.12
N ASP A 335 -22.04 -16.55 -27.13
CA ASP A 335 -21.48 -17.42 -28.18
C ASP A 335 -22.13 -17.20 -29.55
N ASN A 336 -23.41 -16.84 -29.58
CA ASN A 336 -24.17 -16.64 -30.82
C ASN A 336 -24.28 -15.16 -31.22
N VAL A 337 -23.68 -14.24 -30.45
CA VAL A 337 -23.72 -12.80 -30.73
C VAL A 337 -22.36 -12.36 -31.24
N ALA A 338 -22.28 -12.02 -32.52
CA ALA A 338 -21.07 -11.47 -33.12
C ALA A 338 -20.75 -10.05 -32.61
N VAL A 339 -19.46 -9.75 -32.48
CA VAL A 339 -18.96 -8.40 -32.22
C VAL A 339 -18.90 -7.66 -33.56
N THR A 340 -19.49 -6.46 -33.58
CA THR A 340 -19.65 -5.61 -34.75
C THR A 340 -19.19 -4.19 -34.42
N ASN A 341 -18.99 -3.34 -35.42
CA ASN A 341 -18.64 -1.92 -35.20
C ASN A 341 -19.65 -1.16 -34.33
N LYS A 342 -20.91 -1.63 -34.26
CA LYS A 342 -21.99 -1.00 -33.46
C LYS A 342 -21.97 -1.42 -31.99
N ASN A 343 -21.53 -2.64 -31.68
CA ASN A 343 -21.57 -3.20 -30.33
C ASN A 343 -20.19 -3.41 -29.69
N ARG A 344 -19.09 -3.10 -30.39
CA ARG A 344 -17.72 -3.25 -29.86
C ARG A 344 -17.48 -2.50 -28.54
N GLN A 345 -18.13 -1.34 -28.34
CA GLN A 345 -18.03 -0.59 -27.08
C GLN A 345 -18.74 -1.33 -25.93
N GLU A 346 -19.85 -2.01 -26.20
CA GLU A 346 -20.52 -2.89 -25.23
C GLU A 346 -19.62 -4.08 -24.90
N TYR A 347 -19.02 -4.72 -25.91
CA TYR A 347 -18.08 -5.82 -25.71
C TYR A 347 -16.92 -5.43 -24.79
N VAL A 348 -16.23 -4.31 -25.08
CA VAL A 348 -15.13 -3.81 -24.24
C VAL A 348 -15.60 -3.52 -22.82
N LYS A 349 -16.76 -2.85 -22.66
CA LYS A 349 -17.30 -2.55 -21.33
C LYS A 349 -17.59 -3.81 -20.52
N LEU A 350 -18.23 -4.82 -21.13
CA LEU A 350 -18.52 -6.09 -20.46
C LEU A 350 -17.25 -6.88 -20.16
N TYR A 351 -16.26 -6.85 -21.05
CA TYR A 351 -14.95 -7.48 -20.82
C TYR A 351 -14.25 -6.87 -19.60
N LEU A 352 -14.20 -5.53 -19.52
CA LEU A 352 -13.58 -4.82 -18.40
C LEU A 352 -14.29 -5.12 -17.08
N ASP A 353 -15.63 -5.06 -17.06
CA ASP A 353 -16.41 -5.39 -15.86
C ASP A 353 -16.24 -6.86 -15.45
N TRP A 354 -16.14 -7.76 -16.42
CA TRP A 354 -15.90 -9.17 -16.15
C TRP A 354 -14.55 -9.43 -15.48
N VAL A 355 -13.43 -9.03 -16.11
CA VAL A 355 -12.08 -9.28 -15.56
C VAL A 355 -11.87 -8.56 -14.22
N LEU A 356 -12.33 -7.31 -14.11
CA LEU A 356 -11.97 -6.45 -12.99
C LEU A 356 -12.98 -6.49 -11.84
N ASN A 357 -14.21 -6.98 -12.07
CA ASN A 357 -15.23 -7.10 -11.04
C ASN A 357 -15.83 -8.50 -10.94
N THR A 358 -16.57 -8.97 -11.94
CA THR A 358 -17.49 -10.11 -11.74
C THR A 358 -16.80 -11.46 -11.66
N ALA A 359 -15.70 -11.67 -12.40
CA ALA A 359 -14.95 -12.93 -12.40
C ALA A 359 -14.35 -13.29 -11.02
N ILE A 360 -13.99 -12.28 -10.24
CA ILE A 360 -13.30 -12.42 -8.95
C ILE A 360 -14.16 -11.91 -7.77
N TYR A 361 -15.46 -11.70 -8.00
CA TYR A 361 -16.29 -10.92 -7.08
C TYR A 361 -16.35 -11.54 -5.68
N GLU A 362 -16.58 -12.85 -5.57
CA GLU A 362 -16.69 -13.51 -4.26
C GLU A 362 -15.35 -13.55 -3.52
N GLN A 363 -14.26 -13.84 -4.23
CA GLN A 363 -12.89 -13.84 -3.70
C GLN A 363 -12.52 -12.45 -3.19
N PHE A 364 -12.75 -11.41 -4.01
CA PHE A 364 -12.46 -10.03 -3.65
C PHE A 364 -13.35 -9.53 -2.53
N ARG A 365 -14.63 -9.89 -2.51
CA ARG A 365 -15.56 -9.53 -1.43
C ARG A 365 -15.11 -10.12 -0.10
N ALA A 366 -14.68 -11.37 -0.07
CA ALA A 366 -14.14 -11.99 1.13
C ALA A 366 -12.88 -11.25 1.61
N PHE A 367 -11.95 -10.96 0.70
CA PHE A 367 -10.73 -10.18 0.95
C PHE A 367 -11.03 -8.77 1.48
N TYR A 368 -11.95 -8.05 0.86
CA TYR A 368 -12.44 -6.74 1.28
C TYR A 368 -12.94 -6.78 2.73
N LEU A 369 -13.82 -7.74 3.06
CA LEU A 369 -14.38 -7.86 4.41
C LEU A 369 -13.29 -8.16 5.45
N GLY A 370 -12.27 -8.94 5.07
CA GLY A 370 -11.11 -9.23 5.89
C GLY A 370 -10.30 -7.98 6.20
N PHE A 371 -9.94 -7.22 5.16
CA PHE A 371 -9.20 -5.96 5.29
C PHE A 371 -9.91 -4.98 6.22
N HIS A 372 -11.21 -4.78 5.99
CA HIS A 372 -12.01 -3.85 6.78
C HIS A 372 -12.26 -4.34 8.21
N SER A 373 -12.17 -5.63 8.52
CA SER A 373 -12.33 -6.11 9.90
C SER A 373 -11.29 -5.51 10.87
N VAL A 374 -10.10 -5.19 10.34
CA VAL A 374 -9.01 -4.55 11.09
C VAL A 374 -9.02 -3.04 10.85
N CYS A 375 -9.07 -2.62 9.59
CA CYS A 375 -8.93 -1.22 9.17
C CYS A 375 -10.22 -0.39 9.23
N ALA A 376 -11.34 -0.92 9.77
CA ALA A 376 -12.59 -0.17 9.96
C ALA A 376 -12.43 0.98 10.97
N SER A 377 -11.87 2.09 10.49
CA SER A 377 -11.76 3.38 11.14
C SER A 377 -12.19 4.48 10.17
N ASN A 378 -12.74 5.57 10.70
CA ASN A 378 -13.03 6.77 9.92
C ASN A 378 -11.76 7.37 9.29
N ALA A 379 -10.57 7.03 9.79
CA ALA A 379 -9.31 7.47 9.20
C ALA A 379 -9.12 6.94 7.77
N LEU A 380 -9.64 5.74 7.46
CA LEU A 380 -9.56 5.14 6.13
C LEU A 380 -10.34 5.94 5.07
N ILE A 381 -11.40 6.66 5.48
CA ILE A 381 -12.22 7.51 4.62
C ILE A 381 -11.41 8.67 4.01
N MET A 382 -10.35 9.10 4.70
CA MET A 382 -9.50 10.21 4.26
C MET A 382 -8.48 9.79 3.18
N LEU A 383 -8.30 8.48 2.97
CA LEU A 383 -7.28 7.95 2.09
C LEU A 383 -7.79 7.79 0.66
N ARG A 384 -6.90 8.05 -0.30
CA ARG A 384 -7.03 7.67 -1.71
C ARG A 384 -6.49 6.26 -1.94
N ALA A 385 -6.81 5.67 -3.08
CA ALA A 385 -6.32 4.35 -3.45
C ALA A 385 -4.78 4.29 -3.52
N GLU A 386 -4.13 5.31 -4.10
CA GLU A 386 -2.66 5.38 -4.18
C GLU A 386 -2.04 5.56 -2.79
N GLU A 387 -2.74 6.24 -1.88
CA GLU A 387 -2.31 6.37 -0.49
C GLU A 387 -2.41 5.06 0.28
N VAL A 388 -3.46 4.25 0.02
CA VAL A 388 -3.57 2.90 0.59
C VAL A 388 -2.48 1.99 0.04
N GLU A 389 -2.17 2.06 -1.27
CA GLU A 389 -1.02 1.33 -1.85
C GLU A 389 0.27 1.71 -1.11
N MET A 390 0.55 3.01 -0.97
CA MET A 390 1.76 3.46 -0.28
C MET A 390 1.83 2.98 1.17
N LEU A 391 0.71 2.93 1.89
CA LEU A 391 0.66 2.43 3.27
C LEU A 391 0.91 0.92 3.36
N VAL A 392 0.49 0.15 2.35
CA VAL A 392 0.63 -1.30 2.33
C VAL A 392 2.00 -1.71 1.81
N CYS A 393 2.42 -1.15 0.67
CA CYS A 393 3.60 -1.59 -0.06
C CYS A 393 4.82 -0.70 0.20
N GLY A 394 4.63 0.49 0.77
CA GLY A 394 5.68 1.49 0.88
C GLY A 394 5.82 2.37 -0.37
N SER A 395 6.68 3.38 -0.23
CA SER A 395 7.03 4.35 -1.26
C SER A 395 8.13 3.80 -2.18
N PRO A 396 8.04 4.01 -3.50
CA PRO A 396 9.11 3.67 -4.44
C PRO A 396 10.26 4.70 -4.46
N THR A 397 10.10 5.86 -3.82
CA THR A 397 11.08 6.95 -3.86
C THR A 397 12.26 6.65 -2.95
N LEU A 398 13.44 6.50 -3.55
CA LEU A 398 14.68 6.20 -2.84
C LEU A 398 15.51 7.47 -2.63
N ASP A 399 15.81 7.82 -1.38
CA ASP A 399 16.78 8.86 -1.03
C ASP A 399 17.87 8.30 -0.13
N LEU A 400 18.95 7.82 -0.78
CA LEU A 400 20.08 7.20 -0.11
C LEU A 400 20.83 8.17 0.81
N ASN A 401 20.69 9.49 0.62
CA ASN A 401 21.29 10.46 1.53
C ASN A 401 20.56 10.48 2.87
N GLU A 402 19.24 10.36 2.86
CA GLU A 402 18.46 10.21 4.09
C GLU A 402 18.78 8.88 4.78
N LEU A 403 18.90 7.78 4.03
CA LEU A 403 19.32 6.49 4.58
C LEU A 403 20.69 6.59 5.27
N ARG A 404 21.66 7.25 4.62
CA ARG A 404 23.00 7.47 5.17
C ARG A 404 22.98 8.19 6.52
N LYS A 405 22.10 9.18 6.69
CA LYS A 405 21.99 9.97 7.94
C LYS A 405 21.52 9.14 9.13
N VAL A 406 20.67 8.14 8.89
CA VAL A 406 20.07 7.28 9.93
C VAL A 406 20.76 5.93 10.08
N THR A 407 21.82 5.69 9.32
CA THR A 407 22.57 4.43 9.37
C THR A 407 23.38 4.33 10.65
N GLU A 408 23.18 3.25 11.39
CA GLU A 408 23.99 2.87 12.54
C GLU A 408 25.18 2.00 12.09
N TYR A 409 26.35 2.27 12.63
CA TYR A 409 27.57 1.51 12.32
C TYR A 409 28.04 0.73 13.54
N ASP A 410 28.29 -0.56 13.34
CA ASP A 410 28.80 -1.46 14.37
C ASP A 410 30.13 -2.07 13.93
N GLY A 411 31.19 -1.80 14.67
CA GLY A 411 32.57 -2.14 14.29
C GLY A 411 33.19 -1.27 13.19
N TYR A 412 32.42 -0.37 12.58
CA TYR A 412 32.88 0.69 11.67
C TYR A 412 32.66 2.08 12.27
N LYS A 413 33.40 3.08 11.78
CA LYS A 413 33.12 4.50 12.07
C LYS A 413 32.66 5.20 10.79
N PRO A 414 31.73 6.16 10.86
CA PRO A 414 31.20 6.87 9.69
C PRO A 414 32.28 7.54 8.83
N GLU A 415 33.40 7.95 9.45
CA GLU A 415 34.50 8.66 8.79
C GLU A 415 35.52 7.74 8.10
N GLN A 416 35.37 6.42 8.20
CA GLN A 416 36.32 5.50 7.59
C GLN A 416 36.22 5.53 6.05
N PRO A 417 37.37 5.43 5.34
CA PRO A 417 37.38 5.44 3.86
C PRO A 417 36.43 4.43 3.24
N LEU A 418 36.40 3.18 3.75
CA LEU A 418 35.52 2.12 3.25
C LEU A 418 34.03 2.49 3.34
N ILE A 419 33.61 3.19 4.41
CA ILE A 419 32.21 3.62 4.57
C ILE A 419 31.88 4.76 3.62
N SER A 420 32.80 5.70 3.42
CA SER A 420 32.63 6.75 2.40
C SER A 420 32.51 6.13 1.00
N ASP A 421 33.39 5.19 0.68
CA ASP A 421 33.39 4.47 -0.59
C ASP A 421 32.13 3.64 -0.79
N PHE A 422 31.60 3.02 0.27
CA PHE A 422 30.33 2.30 0.24
C PHE A 422 29.18 3.20 -0.22
N TRP A 423 29.04 4.38 0.38
CA TRP A 423 27.98 5.32 -0.01
C TRP A 423 28.18 5.87 -1.42
N ASP A 424 29.41 6.21 -1.80
CA ASP A 424 29.71 6.68 -3.15
C ASP A 424 29.34 5.62 -4.20
N VAL A 425 29.72 4.36 -3.95
CA VAL A 425 29.37 3.23 -4.82
C VAL A 425 27.86 3.10 -4.90
N LEU A 426 27.15 3.04 -3.77
CA LEU A 426 25.71 2.83 -3.72
C LEU A 426 24.91 3.95 -4.40
N ILE A 427 25.29 5.22 -4.20
CA ILE A 427 24.66 6.38 -4.84
C ILE A 427 24.90 6.36 -6.36
N SER A 428 26.07 5.90 -6.80
CA SER A 428 26.44 5.81 -8.22
C SER A 428 25.77 4.65 -8.98
N LEU A 429 25.07 3.74 -8.30
CA LEU A 429 24.34 2.66 -8.95
C LEU A 429 23.12 3.20 -9.72
N ASP A 430 22.64 2.45 -10.69
CA ASP A 430 21.35 2.71 -11.33
C ASP A 430 20.19 2.36 -10.39
N ASP A 431 18.98 2.76 -10.76
CA ASP A 431 17.81 2.59 -9.90
C ASP A 431 17.40 1.11 -9.73
N ASP A 432 17.72 0.24 -10.70
CA ASP A 432 17.45 -1.20 -10.60
C ASP A 432 18.36 -1.86 -9.54
N LEU A 433 19.65 -1.55 -9.56
CA LEU A 433 20.60 -2.04 -8.58
C LEU A 433 20.36 -1.42 -7.20
N LYS A 434 19.91 -0.16 -7.10
CA LYS A 434 19.50 0.43 -5.82
C LYS A 434 18.29 -0.30 -5.22
N LYS A 435 17.31 -0.67 -6.05
CA LYS A 435 16.17 -1.49 -5.63
C LYS A 435 16.60 -2.88 -5.17
N LYS A 436 17.48 -3.55 -5.93
CA LYS A 436 18.07 -4.84 -5.52
C LYS A 436 18.85 -4.76 -4.22
N PHE A 437 19.59 -3.67 -4.00
CA PHE A 437 20.27 -3.45 -2.73
C PHE A 437 19.28 -3.32 -1.57
N LEU A 438 18.19 -2.56 -1.76
CA LEU A 438 17.17 -2.40 -0.74
C LEU A 438 16.48 -3.74 -0.46
N LEU A 439 16.13 -4.49 -1.50
CA LEU A 439 15.56 -5.84 -1.39
C LEU A 439 16.50 -6.79 -0.64
N PHE A 440 17.79 -6.77 -1.00
CA PHE A 440 18.83 -7.59 -0.36
C PHE A 440 18.95 -7.29 1.13
N THR A 441 18.87 -6.02 1.53
CA THR A 441 19.13 -5.60 2.91
C THR A 441 17.89 -5.49 3.79
N THR A 442 16.71 -5.32 3.22
CA THR A 442 15.47 -5.05 3.96
C THR A 442 14.34 -6.03 3.63
N GLY A 443 14.47 -6.83 2.57
CA GLY A 443 13.43 -7.73 2.11
C GLY A 443 12.33 -7.05 1.29
N SER A 444 12.48 -5.78 0.93
CA SER A 444 11.58 -5.05 0.02
C SER A 444 12.38 -4.07 -0.85
N ASP A 445 11.91 -3.81 -2.07
CA ASP A 445 12.45 -2.76 -2.95
C ASP A 445 11.81 -1.38 -2.70
N ARG A 446 10.95 -1.26 -1.68
CA ARG A 446 10.23 -0.04 -1.27
C ARG A 446 10.57 0.37 0.16
N VAL A 447 10.35 1.66 0.46
CA VAL A 447 10.65 2.26 1.75
C VAL A 447 9.37 2.63 2.51
N PRO A 448 9.40 2.74 3.85
CA PRO A 448 8.24 3.20 4.61
C PRO A 448 7.72 4.57 4.12
N VAL A 449 6.41 4.79 4.25
CA VAL A 449 5.80 6.12 4.06
C VAL A 449 6.50 7.11 4.98
N GLY A 450 7.03 8.22 4.47
CA GLY A 450 7.90 9.15 5.20
C GLY A 450 9.35 9.14 4.70
N GLY A 451 9.74 8.13 3.91
CA GLY A 451 11.03 8.07 3.23
C GLY A 451 12.11 7.34 4.05
N MET A 452 13.32 7.29 3.49
CA MET A 452 14.43 6.53 4.05
C MET A 452 14.93 7.06 5.41
N GLY A 453 14.66 8.32 5.74
CA GLY A 453 15.03 8.93 7.04
C GLY A 453 14.23 8.39 8.23
N GLU A 454 13.18 7.62 8.01
CA GLU A 454 12.40 6.96 9.07
C GLU A 454 12.80 5.48 9.23
N MET A 455 13.77 5.00 8.45
CA MET A 455 14.23 3.62 8.49
C MET A 455 15.30 3.43 9.57
N THR A 456 15.30 2.25 10.19
CA THR A 456 16.49 1.75 10.89
C THR A 456 17.32 0.97 9.88
N PHE A 457 18.60 1.31 9.73
CA PHE A 457 19.53 0.59 8.87
C PHE A 457 20.86 0.43 9.58
N LYS A 458 21.44 -0.77 9.58
CA LYS A 458 22.66 -1.06 10.32
C LYS A 458 23.74 -1.64 9.40
N VAL A 459 24.94 -1.07 9.43
CA VAL A 459 26.12 -1.63 8.75
C VAL A 459 27.07 -2.20 9.81
N THR A 460 27.30 -3.50 9.75
CA THR A 460 28.11 -4.23 10.74
C THR A 460 29.37 -4.77 10.10
N ARG A 461 30.51 -4.57 10.76
CA ARG A 461 31.77 -5.17 10.36
C ARG A 461 31.78 -6.67 10.66
N THR A 462 32.19 -7.45 9.68
CA THR A 462 32.55 -8.87 9.89
C THR A 462 34.06 -9.05 9.98
N ASN A 463 34.48 -10.07 10.73
CA ASN A 463 35.87 -10.51 10.81
C ASN A 463 36.20 -11.59 9.78
N GLN A 464 35.25 -11.92 8.89
CA GLN A 464 35.46 -12.86 7.79
C GLN A 464 36.44 -12.31 6.74
N ASP A 465 36.96 -13.21 5.91
CA ASP A 465 37.89 -12.90 4.81
C ASP A 465 37.33 -11.78 3.91
N PRO A 466 38.12 -10.72 3.59
CA PRO A 466 37.75 -9.71 2.59
C PRO A 466 37.35 -10.28 1.23
N GLY A 467 37.71 -11.52 0.90
CA GLY A 467 37.27 -12.22 -0.31
C GLY A 467 35.79 -12.62 -0.32
N ASN A 468 35.12 -12.64 0.84
CA ASN A 468 33.71 -13.03 0.96
C ASN A 468 32.77 -11.94 0.39
N LEU A 469 31.55 -12.36 0.06
CA LEU A 469 30.47 -11.45 -0.29
C LEU A 469 29.91 -10.78 0.97
N PRO A 470 29.32 -9.57 0.86
CA PRO A 470 28.54 -9.05 1.97
C PRO A 470 27.30 -9.92 2.21
N GLU A 471 26.88 -10.01 3.46
CA GLU A 471 25.67 -10.73 3.88
C GLU A 471 24.63 -9.73 4.40
N ALA A 472 23.36 -10.13 4.45
CA ALA A 472 22.29 -9.30 4.99
C ALA A 472 21.35 -10.07 5.91
N HIS A 473 20.84 -9.37 6.92
CA HIS A 473 19.76 -9.83 7.78
C HIS A 473 18.57 -8.88 7.62
N THR A 474 17.70 -9.21 6.67
CA THR A 474 16.54 -8.39 6.26
C THR A 474 15.60 -8.06 7.42
N CYS A 475 15.44 -8.99 8.37
CA CYS A 475 14.58 -8.81 9.55
C CYS A 475 15.00 -7.63 10.44
N PHE A 476 16.29 -7.27 10.39
CA PHE A 476 16.89 -6.19 11.17
C PHE A 476 17.38 -5.02 10.30
N ASN A 477 17.09 -5.05 8.98
CA ASN A 477 17.64 -4.08 8.03
C ASN A 477 19.16 -3.94 8.16
N GLN A 478 19.86 -5.07 8.25
CA GLN A 478 21.28 -5.09 8.59
C GLN A 478 22.11 -5.61 7.41
N LEU A 479 23.15 -4.87 7.05
CA LEU A 479 24.19 -5.28 6.12
C LEU A 479 25.45 -5.66 6.90
N VAL A 480 25.94 -6.87 6.69
CA VAL A 480 27.21 -7.36 7.21
C VAL A 480 28.26 -7.17 6.12
N LEU A 481 29.14 -6.20 6.33
CA LEU A 481 30.07 -5.71 5.31
C LEU A 481 31.51 -6.13 5.67
N PRO A 482 32.17 -6.98 4.85
CA PRO A 482 33.60 -7.28 4.97
C PRO A 482 34.47 -6.04 4.80
N GLN A 483 35.68 -6.08 5.37
CA GLN A 483 36.62 -4.98 5.27
C GLN A 483 37.40 -5.06 3.95
N TYR A 484 36.77 -4.64 2.86
CA TYR A 484 37.41 -4.63 1.54
C TYR A 484 38.58 -3.65 1.48
N GLU A 485 39.60 -4.02 0.70
CA GLU A 485 40.85 -3.25 0.58
C GLU A 485 40.73 -2.08 -0.41
N SER A 486 39.78 -2.16 -1.35
CA SER A 486 39.59 -1.14 -2.40
C SER A 486 38.11 -0.90 -2.71
N LYS A 487 37.83 0.30 -3.22
CA LYS A 487 36.50 0.71 -3.72
C LYS A 487 36.02 -0.19 -4.86
N ASP A 488 36.93 -0.64 -5.72
CA ASP A 488 36.59 -1.52 -6.84
C ASP A 488 36.16 -2.90 -6.35
N MET A 489 36.88 -3.46 -5.37
CA MET A 489 36.51 -4.74 -4.75
C MET A 489 35.15 -4.64 -4.03
N LEU A 490 34.93 -3.55 -3.28
CA LEU A 490 33.65 -3.26 -2.66
C LEU A 490 32.52 -3.21 -3.69
N ARG A 491 32.71 -2.49 -4.81
CA ARG A 491 31.73 -2.37 -5.88
C ARG A 491 31.40 -3.72 -6.51
N GLU A 492 32.43 -4.48 -6.89
CA GLU A 492 32.27 -5.80 -7.51
C GLU A 492 31.51 -6.75 -6.58
N LYS A 493 31.97 -6.90 -5.33
CA LYS A 493 31.38 -7.82 -4.36
C LYS A 493 29.96 -7.43 -3.96
N LEU A 494 29.69 -6.13 -3.81
CA LEU A 494 28.35 -5.63 -3.54
C LEU A 494 27.39 -5.92 -4.69
N ILE A 495 27.79 -5.64 -5.94
CA ILE A 495 26.97 -5.91 -7.12
C ILE A 495 26.70 -7.40 -7.27
N ILE A 496 27.70 -8.26 -7.04
CA ILE A 496 27.54 -9.71 -7.07
C ILE A 496 26.50 -10.13 -6.02
N ALA A 497 26.62 -9.68 -4.77
CA ALA A 497 25.68 -10.07 -3.72
C ALA A 497 24.25 -9.63 -4.02
N ILE A 498 24.03 -8.36 -4.37
CA ILE A 498 22.67 -7.85 -4.61
C ILE A 498 22.04 -8.43 -5.88
N SER A 499 22.84 -8.83 -6.87
CA SER A 499 22.32 -9.42 -8.12
C SER A 499 22.02 -10.91 -8.01
N ASN A 500 22.59 -11.60 -7.02
CA ASN A 500 22.40 -13.04 -6.82
C ASN A 500 21.58 -13.37 -5.55
N ALA A 501 21.04 -12.34 -4.88
CA ALA A 501 20.25 -12.47 -3.67
C ALA A 501 18.94 -13.27 -3.86
N GLU A 502 18.40 -13.30 -5.07
CA GLU A 502 17.18 -14.07 -5.42
C GLU A 502 17.47 -15.55 -5.75
N GLY A 503 18.73 -16.01 -5.63
CA GLY A 503 19.18 -17.32 -6.12
C GLY A 503 19.37 -18.45 -5.09
N PHE A 504 19.06 -18.25 -3.80
CA PHE A 504 19.27 -19.28 -2.75
C PHE A 504 17.98 -19.71 -2.02
N GLY A 505 16.85 -19.68 -2.73
CA GLY A 505 15.53 -20.14 -2.24
C GLY A 505 14.85 -21.19 -3.12
N LEU A 506 15.57 -21.78 -4.07
CA LEU A 506 15.12 -22.94 -4.84
C LEU A 506 15.87 -24.18 -4.34
N GLU A 507 15.43 -24.71 -3.20
CA GLU A 507 15.57 -26.13 -2.86
C GLU A 507 14.25 -26.67 -2.34
#